data_AF-A0A2S2NW00-F1
#
_entry.id   AF-A0A2S2NW00-F1
#
_cell.length_a   1.000
_cell.length_b   1.000
_cell.length_c   1.000
_cell.angle_alpha   90.00
_cell.angle_beta   90.00
_cell.angle_gamma   90.00
#
_symmetry.space_group_name_H-M   'P 1'
#
loop_
_entity.id
_entity.type
_entity.pdbx_description
1 polymer ?
#
loop_
_entity_poly.entity_id
_entity_poly.type
_entity_poly.pdbx_seq_one_letter_code
_entity_poly.pdbx_strand_id
1 'polypeptide(L)'
;MQNETLKNNLIFISVNFNFIAHTITKLETKTMSLNDSMQIVESAIEKLKLVSRPIDVVKKKIHAVTEKNPGYIDFKTINDIMRGRHSSKNLELSPSDIYALQICFNYIG
;
A
#
# COMPACT_ATOMS: atom_id res chain seq x y z
N MET A 1 -10.99 28.97 22.65
CA MET A 1 -11.33 27.53 22.58
C MET A 1 -11.42 26.98 21.15
N GLN A 2 -12.30 27.45 20.25
CA GLN A 2 -12.43 26.86 18.89
C GLN A 2 -11.14 26.94 18.04
N ASN A 3 -10.35 28.01 18.19
CA ASN A 3 -9.08 28.20 17.47
C ASN A 3 -8.01 27.16 17.87
N GLU A 4 -7.93 26.80 19.16
CA GLU A 4 -6.97 25.82 19.66
C GLU A 4 -7.31 24.40 19.22
N THR A 5 -8.60 24.03 19.20
CA THR A 5 -9.05 22.74 18.67
C THR A 5 -8.74 22.60 17.17
N LEU A 6 -8.99 23.65 16.38
CA LEU A 6 -8.65 23.67 14.96
C LEU A 6 -7.13 23.52 14.75
N LYS A 7 -6.33 24.29 15.49
CA LYS A 7 -4.86 24.21 15.44
C LYS A 7 -4.36 22.81 15.75
N ASN A 8 -4.86 22.20 16.83
CA ASN A 8 -4.46 20.85 17.23
C ASN A 8 -4.85 19.80 16.19
N ASN A 9 -6.03 19.94 15.58
CA ASN A 9 -6.47 19.05 14.50
C ASN A 9 -5.60 19.19 13.24
N LEU A 10 -5.21 20.40 12.87
CA LEU A 10 -4.32 20.64 11.73
C LEU A 10 -2.91 20.06 11.96
N ILE A 11 -2.35 20.28 13.15
CA ILE A 11 -1.06 19.68 13.56
C ILE A 11 -1.18 18.15 13.51
N PHE A 12 -2.26 17.61 14.06
CA PHE A 12 -2.52 16.18 14.05
C PHE A 12 -2.52 15.61 12.63
N ILE A 13 -3.26 16.24 11.70
CA ILE A 13 -3.34 15.81 10.31
C ILE A 13 -1.96 15.87 9.64
N SER A 14 -1.25 16.98 9.83
CA SER A 14 0.08 17.18 9.23
C SER A 14 1.08 16.12 9.72
N VAL A 15 1.17 15.88 11.03
CA VAL A 15 2.12 14.92 11.60
C VAL A 15 1.80 13.48 11.18
N ASN A 16 0.53 13.11 11.11
CA ASN A 16 0.13 11.72 10.91
C ASN A 16 -0.11 11.34 9.44
N PHE A 17 -0.50 12.27 8.57
CA PHE A 17 -0.95 11.95 7.20
C PHE A 17 -0.14 12.62 6.08
N ASN A 18 0.74 13.58 6.37
CA ASN A 18 1.55 14.23 5.32
C ASN A 18 2.42 13.26 4.50
N PHE A 19 2.80 12.13 5.11
CA PHE A 19 3.59 11.12 4.41
C PHE A 19 2.82 10.45 3.25
N ILE A 20 1.49 10.47 3.25
CA ILE A 20 0.66 9.85 2.20
C ILE A 20 0.95 10.51 0.84
N ALA A 21 1.04 11.84 0.80
CA ALA A 21 1.37 12.56 -0.42
C ALA A 21 2.72 12.11 -0.98
N HIS A 22 3.73 11.97 -0.12
CA HIS A 22 5.06 11.50 -0.48
C HIS A 22 5.04 10.06 -1.00
N THR A 23 4.23 9.19 -0.39
CA THR A 23 4.03 7.81 -0.86
C THR A 23 3.41 7.76 -2.25
N ILE A 24 2.39 8.57 -2.52
CA ILE A 24 1.74 8.65 -3.84
C ILE A 24 2.74 9.11 -4.90
N THR A 25 3.47 10.20 -4.65
CA THR A 25 4.48 10.70 -5.59
C THR A 25 5.58 9.66 -5.88
N LYS A 26 5.98 8.87 -4.87
CA LYS A 26 6.93 7.76 -5.10
C LYS A 26 6.35 6.70 -6.04
N LEU A 27 5.08 6.31 -5.86
CA LEU A 27 4.41 5.32 -6.70
C LEU A 27 4.17 5.80 -8.13
N GLU A 28 4.15 7.11 -8.37
CA GLU A 28 4.03 7.70 -9.72
C GLU A 28 5.35 7.63 -10.52
N THR A 29 6.46 7.22 -9.90
CA THR A 29 7.76 7.13 -10.56
C THR A 29 7.80 5.90 -11.49
N LYS A 30 8.02 6.13 -12.80
CA LYS A 30 7.88 5.12 -13.88
C LYS A 30 8.87 3.94 -13.86
N THR A 31 9.80 3.87 -12.91
CA THR A 31 10.91 2.90 -12.90
C THR A 31 10.88 1.97 -11.69
N MET A 32 9.73 1.81 -11.03
CA MET A 32 9.63 1.03 -9.81
C MET A 32 9.20 -0.42 -10.09
N SER A 33 9.87 -1.38 -9.47
CA SER A 33 9.45 -2.78 -9.55
C SER A 33 8.11 -2.99 -8.83
N LEU A 34 7.40 -4.06 -9.17
CA LEU A 34 6.19 -4.47 -8.44
C LEU A 34 6.51 -4.70 -6.95
N ASN A 35 7.64 -5.33 -6.63
CA ASN A 35 8.06 -5.59 -5.26
C ASN A 35 8.21 -4.29 -4.46
N ASP A 36 8.95 -3.33 -5.00
CA ASP A 36 9.21 -2.05 -4.33
C ASP A 36 7.92 -1.26 -4.16
N SER A 37 7.08 -1.24 -5.20
CA SER A 37 5.76 -0.60 -5.17
C SER A 37 4.88 -1.20 -4.06
N MET A 38 4.84 -2.54 -3.97
CA MET A 38 4.09 -3.23 -2.91
C MET A 38 4.66 -2.97 -1.52
N GLN A 39 5.99 -2.96 -1.37
CA GLN A 39 6.63 -2.65 -0.09
C GLN A 39 6.33 -1.22 0.38
N ILE A 40 6.27 -0.25 -0.54
CA ILE A 40 5.87 1.13 -0.24
C ILE A 40 4.43 1.20 0.27
N VAL A 41 3.51 0.49 -0.40
CA VAL A 41 2.09 0.44 0.02
C VAL A 41 1.93 -0.24 1.37
N GLU A 42 2.58 -1.40 1.59
CA GLU A 42 2.55 -2.12 2.87
C GLU A 42 3.10 -1.27 4.02
N SER A 43 4.23 -0.60 3.79
CA SER A 43 4.83 0.31 4.78
C SER A 43 3.89 1.48 5.13
N ALA A 44 3.19 2.02 4.14
CA ALA A 44 2.20 3.07 4.37
C ALA A 44 1.02 2.57 5.20
N ILE A 45 0.52 1.36 4.92
CA ILE A 45 -0.56 0.72 5.69
C ILE A 45 -0.14 0.51 7.14
N GLU A 46 1.05 -0.03 7.39
CA GLU A 46 1.55 -0.24 8.76
C GLU A 46 1.67 1.09 9.51
N LYS A 47 2.18 2.14 8.86
CA LYS A 47 2.24 3.47 9.48
C LYS A 47 0.86 4.02 9.83
N LEU A 48 -0.15 3.80 8.98
CA LEU A 48 -1.54 4.20 9.28
C LEU A 48 -2.16 3.40 10.42
N LYS A 49 -1.81 2.11 10.58
CA LYS A 49 -2.28 1.29 11.70
C LYS A 49 -1.79 1.78 13.07
N LEU A 50 -0.65 2.47 13.11
CA LEU A 50 -0.06 3.04 14.33
C LEU A 50 -0.69 4.37 14.76
N VAL A 51 -1.56 4.97 13.95
CA VAL A 51 -2.19 6.26 14.25
C VAL A 51 -3.18 6.10 15.41
N SER A 52 -2.94 6.80 16.52
CA SER A 52 -3.65 6.59 17.79
C SER A 52 -5.07 7.15 17.85
N ARG A 53 -5.45 8.11 17.00
CA ARG A 53 -6.82 8.66 16.84
C ARG A 53 -6.98 9.29 15.45
N PRO A 54 -8.16 9.38 14.84
CA PRO A 54 -9.32 8.52 15.02
C PRO A 54 -9.05 7.14 14.38
N ILE A 55 -8.74 6.16 15.24
CA ILE A 55 -8.35 4.79 14.83
C ILE A 55 -9.40 4.15 13.91
N ASP A 56 -10.69 4.31 14.22
CA ASP A 56 -11.74 3.57 13.51
C ASP A 56 -11.96 4.08 12.09
N VAL A 57 -11.88 5.39 11.87
CA VAL A 57 -12.02 5.99 10.54
C VAL A 57 -10.86 5.55 9.65
N VAL A 58 -9.64 5.59 10.19
CA VAL A 58 -8.44 5.16 9.49
C VAL A 58 -8.50 3.66 9.17
N LYS A 59 -8.84 2.81 10.15
CA LYS A 59 -8.99 1.36 9.95
C LYS A 59 -10.05 1.02 8.91
N LYS A 60 -11.23 1.65 8.98
CA LYS A 60 -12.29 1.46 7.98
C LYS A 60 -11.81 1.83 6.57
N LYS A 61 -11.07 2.93 6.45
CA LYS A 61 -10.54 3.36 5.15
C LYS A 61 -9.47 2.38 4.64
N ILE A 62 -8.55 1.93 5.49
CA ILE A 62 -7.54 0.90 5.14
C ILE A 62 -8.25 -0.35 4.60
N HIS A 63 -9.18 -0.91 5.37
CA HIS A 63 -9.95 -2.09 4.93
C HIS A 63 -10.65 -1.85 3.58
N ALA A 64 -11.25 -0.67 3.38
CA ALA A 64 -11.93 -0.37 2.12
C ALA A 64 -10.96 -0.28 0.92
N VAL A 65 -9.72 0.17 1.12
CA VAL A 65 -8.74 0.29 0.03
C VAL A 65 -7.91 -0.97 -0.19
N THR A 66 -7.79 -1.85 0.82
CA THR A 66 -7.02 -3.09 0.73
C THR A 66 -7.90 -4.31 0.51
N GLU A 67 -8.89 -4.54 1.37
CA GLU A 67 -9.68 -5.78 1.40
C GLU A 67 -10.88 -5.74 0.45
N LYS A 68 -11.35 -4.55 0.08
CA LYS A 68 -12.40 -4.38 -0.94
C LYS A 68 -11.85 -4.01 -2.33
N ASN A 69 -10.54 -4.09 -2.53
CA ASN A 69 -9.89 -3.78 -3.80
C ASN A 69 -9.33 -5.07 -4.42
N PRO A 70 -10.04 -5.71 -5.37
CA PRO A 70 -9.60 -6.94 -6.02
C PRO A 70 -8.22 -6.80 -6.67
N GLY A 71 -7.94 -5.66 -7.31
CA GLY A 71 -6.64 -5.43 -7.96
C GLY A 71 -5.48 -5.42 -6.96
N TYR A 72 -5.66 -4.78 -5.79
CA TYR A 72 -4.66 -4.84 -4.72
C TYR A 72 -4.46 -6.27 -4.20
N ILE A 73 -5.53 -7.04 -4.04
CA ILE A 73 -5.46 -8.45 -3.60
C ILE A 73 -4.69 -9.29 -4.62
N ASP A 74 -4.93 -9.10 -5.91
CA ASP A 74 -4.25 -9.82 -6.98
C ASP A 74 -2.76 -9.46 -7.01
N PHE A 75 -2.41 -8.17 -6.99
CA PHE A 75 -1.01 -7.73 -6.93
C PHE A 75 -0.29 -8.20 -5.67
N LYS A 76 -0.95 -8.17 -4.52
CA LYS A 76 -0.38 -8.70 -3.27
C LYS A 76 -0.13 -10.20 -3.36
N THR A 77 -1.09 -10.94 -3.92
CA THR A 77 -0.99 -12.39 -4.12
C THR A 77 0.18 -12.74 -5.04
N ILE A 78 0.33 -12.01 -6.16
CA ILE A 78 1.48 -12.15 -7.07
C ILE A 78 2.78 -11.87 -6.31
N ASN A 79 2.86 -10.75 -5.58
CA ASN A 79 4.04 -10.37 -4.81
C ASN A 79 4.41 -11.41 -3.73
N ASP A 80 3.42 -12.02 -3.09
CA ASP A 80 3.63 -13.10 -2.12
C ASP A 80 4.19 -14.35 -2.80
N ILE A 81 3.60 -14.80 -3.91
CA ILE A 81 4.08 -15.95 -4.70
C ILE A 81 5.53 -15.73 -5.15
N MET A 82 5.84 -14.56 -5.70
CA MET A 82 7.17 -14.23 -6.22
C MET A 82 8.25 -14.16 -5.13
N ARG A 83 7.85 -13.88 -3.87
CA ARG A 83 8.74 -13.88 -2.70
C ARG A 83 8.76 -15.22 -1.96
N GLY A 84 8.11 -16.26 -2.51
CA GLY A 84 8.01 -17.57 -1.87
C GLY A 84 7.19 -17.57 -0.58
N ARG A 85 6.29 -16.59 -0.39
CA ARG A 85 5.36 -16.54 0.74
C ARG A 85 4.08 -17.29 0.43
N HIS A 86 3.41 -17.76 1.49
CA HIS A 86 2.07 -18.33 1.39
C HIS A 86 1.09 -17.26 0.93
N SER A 87 0.36 -17.53 -0.15
CA SER A 87 -0.72 -16.66 -0.63
C SER A 87 -2.09 -17.15 -0.15
N SER A 88 -3.00 -16.23 0.15
CA SER A 88 -4.36 -16.57 0.60
C SER A 88 -5.32 -16.88 -0.55
N LYS A 89 -4.88 -16.67 -1.80
CA LYS A 89 -5.68 -16.85 -3.01
C LYS A 89 -4.86 -17.67 -4.01
N ASN A 90 -5.51 -18.64 -4.64
CA ASN A 90 -4.99 -19.30 -5.82
C ASN A 90 -5.30 -18.41 -7.03
N LEU A 91 -4.25 -17.95 -7.71
CA LEU A 91 -4.41 -17.30 -9.01
C LEU A 91 -4.28 -18.36 -10.10
N GLU A 92 -5.22 -18.39 -11.04
CA GLU A 92 -5.08 -19.14 -12.27
C GLU A 92 -4.13 -18.36 -13.19
N LEU A 93 -2.82 -18.62 -13.07
CA LEU A 93 -1.79 -18.02 -13.90
C LEU A 93 -1.26 -19.08 -14.87
N SER A 94 -1.18 -18.73 -16.15
CA SER A 94 -0.46 -19.53 -17.12
C SER A 94 1.07 -19.39 -16.91
N PRO A 95 1.87 -20.34 -17.40
CA PRO A 95 3.34 -20.20 -17.38
C PRO A 95 3.84 -18.89 -18.04
N SER A 96 3.15 -18.42 -19.09
CA SER A 96 3.45 -17.13 -19.74
C SER A 96 3.17 -15.94 -18.83
N ASP A 97 2.09 -15.97 -18.04
CA ASP A 97 1.78 -14.90 -17.09
C ASP A 97 2.87 -14.82 -16.02
N ILE A 98 3.32 -15.96 -15.50
CA ILE A 98 4.41 -16.03 -14.52
C ILE A 98 5.70 -15.43 -15.09
N TYR A 99 6.05 -15.77 -16.33
CA TYR A 99 7.24 -15.24 -16.99
C TYR A 99 7.16 -13.73 -17.22
N ALA A 100 6.01 -13.22 -17.69
CA ALA A 100 5.80 -11.78 -17.86
C ALA A 100 5.90 -11.02 -16.53
N LEU A 101 5.33 -11.58 -15.45
CA LEU A 101 5.42 -11.01 -14.11
C LEU A 101 6.85 -11.00 -13.58
N GLN A 102 7.65 -12.04 -13.87
CA GLN A 102 9.06 -12.10 -13.50
C GLN A 102 9.90 -10.96 -14.10
N ILE A 103 9.60 -10.56 -15.34
CA ILE A 103 10.23 -9.40 -16.00
C ILE A 103 9.85 -8.09 -15.28
N CYS A 104 8.58 -7.93 -14.90
CA CYS A 104 8.12 -6.74 -14.18
C CYS A 104 8.64 -6.63 -12.73
N PHE A 105 9.05 -7.75 -12.13
CA PHE A 105 9.52 -7.80 -10.74
C PHE A 105 11.02 -7.57 -10.60
N ASN A 106 11.81 -8.06 -11.56
CA ASN A 106 13.25 -7.88 -11.61
C ASN A 106 13.61 -6.90 -12.71
N TYR A 107 13.15 -5.64 -12.64
CA TYR A 107 13.51 -4.62 -13.62
C TYR A 107 15.03 -4.66 -13.84
N ILE A 108 15.48 -5.28 -14.94
CA ILE A 108 16.90 -5.31 -15.32
C ILE A 108 17.13 -3.94 -15.94
N GLY A 109 17.49 -2.98 -15.09
CA GLY A 109 18.19 -1.77 -15.51
C GLY A 109 19.64 -2.11 -15.81
#